data_AF-A0A9J6BET8-F1
#
_entry.id   AF-A0A9J6BET8-F1
#
_cell.length_a   1.000
_cell.length_b   1.000
_cell.length_c   1.000
_cell.angle_alpha   90.00
_cell.angle_beta   90.00
_cell.angle_gamma   90.00
#
_symmetry.space_group_name_H-M   'P 1'
#
loop_
_entity.id
_entity.type
_entity.pdbx_description
1 polymer ?
#
loop_
_entity_poly.entity_id
_entity_poly.type
_entity_poly.pdbx_seq_one_letter_code
_entity_poly.pdbx_strand_id
1 'polypeptide(L)'
;MKNLRFLLLFIPFASGVIINCEFKTYTYSDIGSGYECKLNKDPSIISPNIVISSAKGTHQASMSHEKVTSFYSWSKAIHYIPYGLNKIFPNLFSLFIANGRIKEIHQKDLEQYPRLVYLTLYDNDITYLEKDLFKFNTELKFISFNTNKINQIYPTIFDHLKKLEHLHLDVNQCVDKREDDRSGVLELIKKLKIYAGSLLFLIFK
;
A
#
# COMPACT_ATOMS: atom_id res chain seq x y z
N MET A 1 -3.10 31.85 -44.17
CA MET A 1 -3.94 31.24 -43.13
C MET A 1 -3.35 29.87 -42.79
N LYS A 2 -2.75 29.71 -41.61
CA LYS A 2 -2.13 28.45 -41.18
C LYS A 2 -3.22 27.54 -40.62
N ASN A 3 -3.44 26.39 -41.27
CA ASN A 3 -4.37 25.36 -40.82
C ASN A 3 -3.88 24.77 -39.49
N LEU A 4 -4.55 25.12 -38.40
CA LEU A 4 -4.32 24.56 -37.08
C LEU A 4 -4.98 23.17 -37.03
N ARG A 5 -4.18 22.11 -37.18
CA ARG A 5 -4.62 20.74 -36.87
C ARG A 5 -4.80 20.65 -35.36
N PHE A 6 -6.04 20.67 -34.90
CA PHE A 6 -6.38 20.21 -33.55
C PHE A 6 -6.07 18.72 -33.48
N LEU A 7 -4.94 18.38 -32.87
CA LEU A 7 -4.68 17.03 -32.40
C LEU A 7 -5.66 16.80 -31.25
N LEU A 8 -6.82 16.20 -31.55
CA LEU A 8 -7.71 15.68 -30.52
C LEU A 8 -6.92 14.59 -29.79
N LEU A 9 -6.30 14.95 -28.66
CA LEU A 9 -5.84 13.98 -27.69
C LEU A 9 -7.09 13.21 -27.27
N PHE A 10 -7.21 11.98 -27.75
CA PHE A 10 -8.09 10.98 -27.16
C PHE A 10 -7.63 10.81 -25.72
N ILE A 11 -8.22 11.58 -24.80
CA ILE A 11 -8.19 11.24 -23.38
C ILE A 11 -9.05 9.98 -23.32
N PRO A 12 -8.49 8.79 -23.02
CA PRO A 12 -9.33 7.64 -22.83
C PRO A 12 -10.22 7.99 -21.65
N PHE A 13 -11.54 7.97 -21.84
CA PHE A 13 -12.48 7.90 -20.73
C PHE A 13 -12.06 6.66 -19.95
N ALA A 14 -11.31 6.86 -18.85
CA ALA A 14 -10.95 5.80 -17.95
C ALA A 14 -12.28 5.25 -17.42
N SER A 15 -12.72 4.14 -18.00
CA SER A 15 -13.92 3.44 -17.60
C SER A 15 -13.60 2.88 -16.23
N GLY A 16 -13.93 3.67 -15.19
CA GLY A 16 -13.57 3.34 -13.84
C GLY A 16 -14.21 2.03 -13.40
N VAL A 17 -13.46 1.24 -12.63
CA VAL A 17 -13.89 -0.08 -12.18
C VAL A 17 -14.77 0.06 -10.94
N ILE A 18 -15.84 -0.73 -10.90
CA ILE A 18 -16.68 -0.86 -9.71
C ILE A 18 -16.19 -2.06 -8.91
N ILE A 19 -15.85 -1.84 -7.64
CA ILE A 19 -15.42 -2.91 -6.72
C ILE A 19 -16.62 -3.46 -5.95
N ASN A 20 -16.56 -4.74 -5.59
CA ASN A 20 -17.55 -5.37 -4.70
C ASN A 20 -16.93 -5.59 -3.32
N CYS A 21 -17.49 -4.94 -2.30
CA CYS A 21 -17.05 -5.04 -0.92
C CYS A 21 -18.02 -5.90 -0.10
N GLU A 22 -17.47 -6.76 0.74
CA GLU A 22 -18.11 -7.17 2.00
C GLU A 22 -17.82 -6.06 3.02
N PHE A 23 -18.85 -5.28 3.38
CA PHE A 23 -18.69 -4.21 4.37
C PHE A 23 -18.95 -4.72 5.78
N LYS A 24 -17.97 -4.55 6.66
CA LYS A 24 -18.07 -5.07 8.03
C LYS A 24 -17.16 -4.34 9.01
N THR A 25 -17.44 -4.52 10.30
CA THR A 25 -16.49 -4.13 11.33
C THR A 25 -15.31 -5.09 11.36
N TYR A 26 -14.15 -4.55 11.73
CA TYR A 26 -12.93 -5.32 11.99
C TYR A 26 -12.36 -4.92 13.35
N THR A 27 -11.54 -5.81 13.90
CA THR A 27 -10.68 -5.53 15.05
C THR A 27 -9.34 -6.18 14.78
N TYR A 28 -8.30 -5.36 14.60
CA TYR A 28 -6.92 -5.82 14.44
C TYR A 28 -6.09 -5.32 15.61
N SER A 29 -5.19 -6.16 16.13
CA SER A 29 -4.41 -5.85 17.33
C SER A 29 -3.61 -4.55 17.22
N ASP A 30 -3.03 -4.28 16.06
CA ASP A 30 -2.14 -3.13 15.86
C ASP A 30 -2.89 -1.87 15.38
N ILE A 31 -4.10 -2.02 14.84
CA ILE A 31 -4.87 -0.93 14.18
C ILE A 31 -6.06 -0.49 15.03
N GLY A 32 -6.51 -1.34 15.95
CA GLY A 32 -7.77 -1.18 16.68
C GLY A 32 -8.96 -1.68 15.89
N SER A 33 -10.14 -1.12 16.21
CA SER A 33 -11.40 -1.48 15.55
C SER A 33 -11.86 -0.40 14.58
N GLY A 34 -12.54 -0.79 13.52
CA GLY A 34 -13.06 0.14 12.52
C GLY A 34 -14.08 -0.51 11.60
N TYR A 35 -14.29 0.11 10.44
CA TYR A 35 -15.18 -0.39 9.41
C TYR A 35 -14.42 -0.54 8.09
N GLU A 36 -14.58 -1.69 7.45
CA GLU A 36 -13.73 -2.12 6.35
C GLU A 36 -14.56 -2.41 5.10
N CYS A 37 -14.04 -1.99 3.95
CA CYS A 37 -14.37 -2.65 2.69
C CYS A 37 -13.42 -3.83 2.53
N LYS A 38 -13.93 -5.04 2.75
CA LYS A 38 -13.20 -6.24 2.38
C LYS A 38 -13.54 -6.61 0.94
N LEU A 39 -12.54 -6.53 0.07
CA LEU A 39 -12.69 -6.85 -1.33
C LEU A 39 -13.11 -8.32 -1.49
N ASN A 40 -14.19 -8.53 -2.24
CA ASN A 40 -14.59 -9.86 -2.69
C ASN A 40 -13.72 -10.33 -3.87
N LYS A 41 -14.07 -11.46 -4.48
CA LYS A 41 -13.30 -12.04 -5.61
C LYS A 41 -13.21 -11.14 -6.86
N ASP A 42 -14.02 -10.07 -6.95
CA ASP A 42 -13.98 -9.05 -8.00
C ASP A 42 -13.80 -7.63 -7.41
N PRO A 43 -12.94 -6.78 -7.99
CA PRO A 43 -12.43 -6.80 -9.36
C PRO A 43 -10.91 -7.03 -9.48
N SER A 44 -10.49 -7.32 -10.72
CA SER A 44 -9.08 -7.48 -11.10
C SER A 44 -8.42 -6.13 -11.39
N ILE A 45 -7.44 -5.74 -10.57
CA ILE A 45 -6.59 -4.55 -10.81
C ILE A 45 -5.29 -5.05 -11.44
N ILE A 46 -5.39 -5.44 -12.71
CA ILE A 46 -4.32 -6.15 -13.45
C ILE A 46 -3.63 -5.29 -14.51
N SER A 47 -4.00 -4.01 -14.62
CA SER A 47 -3.38 -3.04 -15.52
C SER A 47 -3.09 -1.74 -14.78
N PRO A 48 -2.00 -1.03 -15.16
CA PRO A 48 -1.69 0.25 -14.55
C PRO A 48 -2.80 1.26 -14.88
N ASN A 49 -3.00 2.23 -14.00
CA ASN A 49 -3.98 3.32 -14.16
C ASN A 49 -5.47 2.90 -14.10
N ILE A 50 -5.79 1.67 -13.66
CA ILE A 50 -7.17 1.33 -13.32
C ILE A 50 -7.60 2.18 -12.11
N VAL A 51 -8.61 3.01 -12.33
CA VAL A 51 -9.23 3.83 -11.28
C VAL A 51 -10.52 3.17 -10.84
N ILE A 52 -10.66 2.96 -9.53
CA ILE A 52 -11.92 2.53 -8.94
C ILE A 52 -12.84 3.75 -8.87
N SER A 53 -14.00 3.66 -9.51
CA SER A 53 -14.99 4.74 -9.58
C SER A 53 -16.11 4.59 -8.57
N SER A 54 -16.38 3.37 -8.09
CA SER A 54 -17.45 3.10 -7.14
C SER A 54 -17.21 1.80 -6.38
N ALA A 55 -17.85 1.66 -5.23
CA ALA A 55 -17.87 0.44 -4.43
C ALA A 55 -19.32 0.03 -4.13
N LYS A 56 -19.65 -1.22 -4.46
CA LYS A 56 -20.97 -1.83 -4.20
C LYS A 56 -20.87 -2.85 -3.08
N GLY A 57 -21.99 -3.06 -2.39
CA GLY A 57 -22.12 -3.97 -1.26
C GLY A 57 -23.17 -3.44 -0.29
N THR A 58 -23.70 -4.32 0.55
CA THR A 58 -24.67 -3.91 1.58
C THR A 58 -23.92 -3.48 2.83
N HIS A 59 -24.23 -2.29 3.35
CA HIS A 59 -23.69 -1.82 4.61
C HIS A 59 -24.48 -2.34 5.81
N GLN A 60 -23.81 -2.42 6.96
CA GLN A 60 -24.45 -2.58 8.25
C GLN A 60 -25.31 -1.34 8.60
N ALA A 61 -26.27 -1.50 9.52
CA ALA A 61 -27.15 -0.41 9.93
C ALA A 61 -26.34 0.82 10.40
N SER A 62 -26.76 2.02 9.96
CA SER A 62 -26.10 3.29 10.27
C SER A 62 -24.65 3.42 9.78
N MET A 63 -24.21 2.54 8.86
CA MET A 63 -22.91 2.60 8.21
C MET A 63 -23.01 3.07 6.76
N SER A 64 -21.92 3.63 6.24
CA SER A 64 -21.82 4.20 4.89
C SER A 64 -20.37 4.21 4.42
N HIS A 65 -20.13 4.61 3.16
CA HIS A 65 -18.80 4.76 2.59
C HIS A 65 -17.91 5.74 3.38
N GLU A 66 -18.46 6.81 3.95
CA GLU A 66 -17.69 7.78 4.76
C GLU A 66 -17.16 7.17 6.06
N LYS A 67 -17.81 6.12 6.57
CA LYS A 67 -17.35 5.43 7.79
C LYS A 67 -16.30 4.37 7.52
N VAL A 68 -16.02 4.04 6.26
CA VAL A 68 -14.97 3.07 5.92
C VAL A 68 -13.60 3.67 6.21
N THR A 69 -12.85 2.96 7.04
CA THR A 69 -11.50 3.34 7.50
C THR A 69 -10.41 2.42 6.99
N SER A 70 -10.76 1.20 6.60
CA SER A 70 -9.83 0.21 6.05
C SER A 70 -10.31 -0.39 4.73
N PHE A 71 -9.36 -0.66 3.84
CA PHE A 71 -9.57 -1.46 2.64
C PHE A 71 -8.72 -2.70 2.76
N TYR A 72 -9.34 -3.86 2.60
CA TYR A 72 -8.69 -5.15 2.72
C TYR A 72 -8.87 -5.95 1.46
N SER A 73 -7.78 -6.51 0.95
CA SER A 73 -7.81 -7.46 -0.15
C SER A 73 -6.85 -8.61 0.11
N TRP A 74 -7.31 -9.83 -0.12
CA TRP A 74 -6.47 -11.03 -0.24
C TRP A 74 -6.75 -11.67 -1.60
N SER A 75 -6.05 -11.24 -2.65
CA SER A 75 -6.40 -11.65 -4.02
C SER A 75 -5.25 -11.53 -5.00
N LYS A 76 -5.00 -12.63 -5.73
CA LYS A 76 -4.02 -12.70 -6.82
C LYS A 76 -4.37 -11.82 -8.03
N ALA A 77 -5.57 -11.26 -8.04
CA ALA A 77 -6.05 -10.37 -9.09
C ALA A 77 -5.65 -8.89 -8.85
N ILE A 78 -4.92 -8.59 -7.78
CA ILE A 78 -4.41 -7.24 -7.50
C ILE A 78 -2.92 -7.18 -7.87
N HIS A 79 -2.62 -6.63 -9.04
CA HIS A 79 -1.25 -6.45 -9.53
C HIS A 79 -0.75 -5.00 -9.33
N TYR A 80 -1.63 -4.06 -8.98
CA TYR A 80 -1.30 -2.65 -8.77
C TYR A 80 -2.04 -2.12 -7.54
N ILE A 81 -1.49 -1.08 -6.92
CA ILE A 81 -2.18 -0.32 -5.88
C ILE A 81 -3.45 0.28 -6.49
N PRO A 82 -4.63 0.09 -5.87
CA PRO A 82 -5.87 0.65 -6.36
C PRO A 82 -5.79 2.17 -6.42
N TYR A 83 -6.32 2.79 -7.48
CA TYR A 83 -6.54 4.24 -7.53
C TYR A 83 -8.00 4.59 -7.24
N GLY A 84 -8.25 5.77 -6.66
CA GLY A 84 -9.59 6.33 -6.49
C GLY A 84 -10.32 5.93 -5.22
N LEU A 85 -9.76 5.01 -4.41
CA LEU A 85 -10.36 4.64 -3.13
C LEU A 85 -10.51 5.84 -2.18
N ASN A 86 -9.59 6.80 -2.23
CA ASN A 86 -9.65 8.02 -1.41
C ASN A 86 -10.88 8.91 -1.72
N LYS A 87 -11.44 8.81 -2.93
CA LYS A 87 -12.67 9.53 -3.31
C LYS A 87 -13.92 8.81 -2.84
N ILE A 88 -13.84 7.49 -2.70
CA ILE A 88 -14.96 6.63 -2.31
C ILE A 88 -15.03 6.52 -0.78
N PHE A 89 -13.88 6.31 -0.14
CA PHE A 89 -13.69 6.15 1.29
C PHE A 89 -12.84 7.31 1.82
N PRO A 90 -13.44 8.49 2.06
CA PRO A 90 -12.69 9.72 2.37
C PRO A 90 -11.96 9.67 3.73
N ASN A 91 -12.28 8.71 4.60
CA ASN A 91 -11.65 8.53 5.91
C ASN A 91 -10.77 7.28 5.99
N LEU A 92 -10.38 6.73 4.82
CA LEU A 92 -9.45 5.62 4.73
C LEU A 92 -8.08 6.01 5.32
N PHE A 93 -7.65 5.28 6.33
CA PHE A 93 -6.31 5.41 6.93
C PHE A 93 -5.55 4.08 6.96
N SER A 94 -6.18 2.97 6.56
CA SER A 94 -5.57 1.65 6.51
C SER A 94 -5.74 1.02 5.11
N LEU A 95 -4.63 0.52 4.56
CA LEU A 95 -4.61 -0.22 3.30
C LEU A 95 -3.92 -1.58 3.53
N PHE A 96 -4.70 -2.65 3.36
CA PHE A 96 -4.26 -4.03 3.46
C PHE A 96 -4.44 -4.73 2.11
N ILE A 97 -3.34 -5.15 1.48
CA ILE A 97 -3.38 -5.88 0.20
C ILE A 97 -2.37 -7.02 0.27
N ALA A 98 -2.86 -8.26 0.40
CA ALA A 98 -2.03 -9.45 0.49
C ALA A 98 -2.32 -10.46 -0.62
N ASN A 99 -1.37 -11.37 -0.84
CA ASN A 99 -1.44 -12.43 -1.85
C ASN A 99 -1.82 -11.89 -3.23
N GLY A 100 -1.31 -10.71 -3.55
CA GLY A 100 -1.42 -10.09 -4.86
C GLY A 100 -0.27 -10.48 -5.77
N ARG A 101 -0.04 -9.69 -6.81
CA ARG A 101 1.15 -9.76 -7.68
C ARG A 101 1.72 -8.37 -7.93
N ILE A 102 1.65 -7.51 -6.92
CA ILE A 102 2.26 -6.18 -6.99
C ILE A 102 3.77 -6.37 -7.11
N LYS A 103 4.37 -5.79 -8.15
CA LYS A 103 5.81 -5.92 -8.44
C LYS A 103 6.59 -4.65 -8.15
N GLU A 104 5.96 -3.50 -8.33
CA GLU A 104 6.59 -2.20 -8.20
C GLU A 104 5.63 -1.25 -7.51
N ILE A 105 6.18 -0.34 -6.72
CA ILE A 105 5.42 0.73 -6.09
C ILE A 105 6.15 2.05 -6.32
N HIS A 106 5.41 2.98 -6.90
CA HIS A 106 5.83 4.32 -7.24
C HIS A 106 5.18 5.32 -6.28
N GLN A 107 5.80 6.49 -6.10
CA GLN A 107 5.30 7.57 -5.24
C GLN A 107 3.84 7.93 -5.58
N LYS A 108 3.53 8.00 -6.88
CA LYS A 108 2.17 8.30 -7.38
C LYS A 108 1.11 7.28 -6.97
N ASP A 109 1.49 6.05 -6.62
CA ASP A 109 0.55 5.00 -6.20
C ASP A 109 0.01 5.31 -4.80
N LEU A 110 0.86 5.86 -3.91
CA LEU A 110 0.54 6.18 -2.52
C LEU A 110 0.18 7.66 -2.28
N GLU A 111 0.56 8.57 -3.17
CA GLU A 111 0.30 10.02 -3.06
C GLU A 111 -1.17 10.36 -2.82
N GLN A 112 -2.09 9.59 -3.41
CA GLN A 112 -3.53 9.79 -3.24
C GLN A 112 -4.05 9.46 -1.82
N TYR A 113 -3.21 8.87 -0.97
CA TYR A 113 -3.55 8.40 0.37
C TYR A 113 -2.77 9.12 1.48
N PRO A 114 -2.86 10.46 1.60
CA PRO A 114 -2.03 11.23 2.52
C PRO A 114 -2.35 10.96 3.99
N ARG A 115 -3.50 10.34 4.29
CA ARG A 115 -3.94 10.01 5.65
C ARG A 115 -3.64 8.55 6.06
N LEU A 116 -2.90 7.79 5.24
CA LEU A 116 -2.54 6.43 5.64
C LEU A 116 -1.69 6.45 6.90
N VAL A 117 -2.13 5.63 7.86
CA VAL A 117 -1.44 5.31 9.09
C VAL A 117 -0.88 3.88 9.03
N TYR A 118 -1.61 2.97 8.36
CA TYR A 118 -1.23 1.56 8.23
C TYR A 118 -1.20 1.15 6.75
N LEU A 119 -0.03 0.72 6.29
CA LEU A 119 0.15 0.13 4.97
C LEU A 119 0.72 -1.28 5.11
N THR A 120 0.00 -2.26 4.59
CA THR A 120 0.52 -3.62 4.50
C THR A 120 0.30 -4.19 3.11
N LEU A 121 1.41 -4.56 2.49
CA LEU A 121 1.50 -5.18 1.17
C LEU A 121 2.27 -6.50 1.24
N TYR A 122 2.14 -7.22 2.36
CA TYR A 122 2.85 -8.48 2.54
C TYR A 122 2.35 -9.56 1.56
N ASP A 123 3.19 -10.58 1.32
CA ASP A 123 2.87 -11.68 0.41
C ASP A 123 2.49 -11.17 -0.99
N ASN A 124 3.37 -10.35 -1.56
CA ASN A 124 3.31 -9.89 -2.95
C ASN A 124 4.62 -10.24 -3.66
N ASP A 125 4.81 -9.72 -4.87
CA ASP A 125 6.00 -9.94 -5.69
C ASP A 125 6.88 -8.67 -5.79
N ILE A 126 6.84 -7.80 -4.78
CA ILE A 126 7.44 -6.46 -4.88
C ILE A 126 8.95 -6.58 -4.98
N THR A 127 9.52 -6.08 -6.07
CA THR A 127 10.97 -6.03 -6.31
C THR A 127 11.55 -4.62 -6.25
N TYR A 128 10.71 -3.61 -6.49
CA TYR A 128 11.13 -2.21 -6.59
C TYR A 128 10.24 -1.28 -5.77
N LEU A 129 10.90 -0.38 -5.04
CA LEU A 129 10.30 0.75 -4.33
C LEU A 129 10.98 2.03 -4.84
N GLU A 130 10.19 3.00 -5.29
CA GLU A 130 10.73 4.30 -5.70
C GLU A 130 11.38 5.04 -4.53
N LYS A 131 12.45 5.80 -4.80
CA LYS A 131 13.25 6.50 -3.77
C LYS A 131 12.41 7.40 -2.87
N ASP A 132 11.45 8.13 -3.44
CA ASP A 132 10.62 9.10 -2.74
C ASP A 132 9.21 8.56 -2.47
N LEU A 133 9.06 7.22 -2.42
CA LEU A 133 7.77 6.53 -2.31
C LEU A 133 6.81 7.11 -1.26
N PHE A 134 7.33 7.51 -0.10
CA PHE A 134 6.51 7.95 1.04
C PHE A 134 6.47 9.46 1.25
N LYS A 135 6.90 10.26 0.26
CA LYS A 135 6.99 11.72 0.38
C LYS A 135 5.70 12.40 0.86
N PHE A 136 4.54 11.84 0.52
CA PHE A 136 3.22 12.41 0.84
C PHE A 136 2.46 11.63 1.94
N ASN A 137 3.03 10.57 2.50
CA ASN A 137 2.37 9.68 3.45
C ASN A 137 2.95 9.85 4.87
N THR A 138 3.08 11.09 5.32
CA THR A 138 3.78 11.45 6.57
C THR A 138 3.11 10.94 7.85
N GLU A 139 1.86 10.48 7.74
CA GLU A 139 1.07 9.92 8.84
C GLU A 139 1.33 8.42 9.09
N LEU A 140 2.12 7.76 8.23
CA LEU A 140 2.39 6.33 8.36
C LEU A 140 3.10 6.03 9.68
N LYS A 141 2.50 5.09 10.42
CA LYS A 141 3.02 4.50 11.66
C LYS A 141 3.45 3.06 11.48
N PHE A 142 2.82 2.34 10.56
CA PHE A 142 3.07 0.93 10.32
C PHE A 142 3.22 0.67 8.83
N ILE A 143 4.35 0.04 8.46
CA ILE A 143 4.62 -0.44 7.11
C ILE A 143 5.02 -1.90 7.18
N SER A 144 4.34 -2.73 6.38
CA SER A 144 4.66 -4.14 6.23
C SER A 144 4.81 -4.49 4.75
N PHE A 145 6.04 -4.88 4.39
CA PHE A 145 6.39 -5.45 3.09
C PHE A 145 7.03 -6.83 3.25
N ASN A 146 6.82 -7.50 4.38
CA ASN A 146 7.36 -8.84 4.60
C ASN A 146 6.87 -9.82 3.51
N THR A 147 7.65 -10.87 3.26
CA THR A 147 7.32 -11.88 2.24
C THR A 147 7.14 -11.23 0.86
N ASN A 148 8.17 -10.54 0.40
CA ASN A 148 8.26 -9.95 -0.93
C ASN A 148 9.63 -10.28 -1.55
N LYS A 149 10.01 -9.59 -2.63
CA LYS A 149 11.27 -9.81 -3.37
C LYS A 149 12.07 -8.52 -3.47
N ILE A 150 12.01 -7.66 -2.44
CA ILE A 150 12.66 -6.35 -2.48
C ILE A 150 14.17 -6.56 -2.45
N ASN A 151 14.86 -6.06 -3.48
CA ASN A 151 16.29 -6.30 -3.66
C ASN A 151 17.17 -5.24 -3.02
N GLN A 152 16.66 -4.01 -2.96
CA GLN A 152 17.36 -2.82 -2.48
C GLN A 152 16.33 -1.83 -1.91
N ILE A 153 16.77 -1.04 -0.92
CA ILE A 153 16.00 0.04 -0.32
C ILE A 153 16.89 1.28 -0.32
N TYR A 154 16.37 2.41 -0.78
CA TYR A 154 17.11 3.66 -0.75
C TYR A 154 17.29 4.14 0.70
N PRO A 155 18.49 4.61 1.09
CA PRO A 155 18.75 5.08 2.47
C PRO A 155 17.81 6.21 2.95
N THR A 156 17.24 6.97 2.01
CA THR A 156 16.40 8.13 2.29
C THR A 156 14.90 7.84 2.22
N ILE A 157 14.47 6.61 1.87
CA ILE A 157 13.06 6.31 1.55
C ILE A 157 12.10 6.61 2.72
N PHE A 158 12.60 6.51 3.96
CA PHE A 158 11.82 6.72 5.19
C PHE A 158 12.06 8.10 5.82
N ASP A 159 12.84 9.00 5.21
CA ASP A 159 13.23 10.27 5.85
C ASP A 159 12.01 11.17 6.15
N HIS A 160 10.92 11.02 5.41
CA HIS A 160 9.66 11.75 5.63
C HIS A 160 8.75 11.12 6.70
N LEU A 161 9.01 9.89 7.14
CA LEU A 161 8.13 9.13 8.03
C LEU A 161 8.49 9.31 9.51
N LYS A 162 8.25 10.51 10.03
CA LYS A 162 8.60 10.86 11.42
C LYS A 162 7.75 10.15 12.47
N LYS A 163 6.63 9.57 12.07
CA LYS A 163 5.67 8.86 12.92
C LYS A 163 5.81 7.34 12.81
N LEU A 164 6.75 6.83 12.02
CA LEU A 164 6.89 5.39 11.80
C LEU A 164 7.35 4.69 13.09
N GLU A 165 6.56 3.72 13.52
CA GLU A 165 6.73 2.96 14.76
C GLU A 165 7.08 1.50 14.45
N HIS A 166 6.58 0.96 13.34
CA HIS A 166 6.72 -0.44 12.93
C HIS A 166 7.06 -0.57 11.44
N LEU A 167 8.08 -1.37 11.13
CA LEU A 167 8.58 -1.61 9.78
C LEU A 167 8.94 -3.09 9.64
N HIS A 168 8.15 -3.84 8.88
CA HIS A 168 8.38 -5.26 8.64
C HIS A 168 8.90 -5.46 7.22
N LEU A 169 10.14 -5.92 7.10
CA LEU A 169 10.84 -6.17 5.83
C LEU A 169 11.31 -7.63 5.71
N ASP A 170 10.90 -8.49 6.63
CA ASP A 170 11.35 -9.87 6.73
C ASP A 170 11.02 -10.67 5.47
N VAL A 171 11.86 -11.65 5.13
CA VAL A 171 11.65 -12.47 3.94
C VAL A 171 11.60 -11.58 2.69
N ASN A 172 12.69 -10.83 2.50
CA ASN A 172 13.00 -10.04 1.31
C ASN A 172 14.47 -10.22 0.97
N GLN A 173 14.81 -10.11 -0.32
CA GLN A 173 16.19 -10.34 -0.77
C GLN A 173 17.20 -9.38 -0.15
N CYS A 174 16.83 -8.13 0.12
CA CYS A 174 17.71 -7.16 0.78
C CYS A 174 18.01 -7.50 2.26
N VAL A 175 17.17 -8.31 2.90
CA VAL A 175 17.30 -8.73 4.31
C VAL A 175 17.91 -10.12 4.44
N ASP A 176 17.59 -11.02 3.50
CA ASP A 176 18.05 -12.42 3.46
C ASP A 176 19.48 -12.57 2.87
N LYS A 177 20.07 -11.46 2.41
CA LYS A 177 21.46 -11.38 1.97
C LYS A 177 22.45 -11.69 3.12
N ARG A 178 23.71 -11.99 2.74
CA ARG A 178 24.82 -12.17 3.70
C ARG A 178 24.97 -10.92 4.58
N GLU A 179 25.55 -11.07 5.77
CA GLU A 179 25.63 -10.00 6.77
C GLU A 179 26.23 -8.70 6.22
N ASP A 180 27.34 -8.79 5.49
CA ASP A 180 28.01 -7.65 4.85
C ASP A 180 27.08 -6.90 3.88
N ASP A 181 26.32 -7.66 3.09
CA ASP A 181 25.46 -7.16 2.01
C ASP A 181 24.16 -6.51 2.53
N ARG A 182 23.69 -6.88 3.75
CA ARG A 182 22.47 -6.30 4.36
C ARG A 182 22.75 -5.20 5.38
N SER A 183 24.01 -4.88 5.65
CA SER A 183 24.45 -3.87 6.61
C SER A 183 23.71 -2.53 6.48
N GLY A 184 23.53 -2.03 5.25
CA GLY A 184 22.82 -0.76 4.99
C GLY A 184 21.34 -0.78 5.38
N VAL A 185 20.63 -1.90 5.19
CA VAL A 185 19.22 -2.02 5.63
C VAL A 185 19.14 -2.10 7.15
N LEU A 186 20.08 -2.79 7.80
CA LEU A 186 20.13 -2.85 9.26
C LEU A 186 20.45 -1.49 9.89
N GLU A 187 21.36 -0.72 9.29
CA GLU A 187 21.65 0.65 9.72
C GLU A 187 20.42 1.54 9.59
N LEU A 188 19.65 1.41 8.50
CA LEU A 188 18.41 2.14 8.29
C LEU A 188 17.36 1.82 9.36
N ILE A 189 17.14 0.53 9.68
CA ILE A 189 16.20 0.11 10.73
C ILE A 189 16.64 0.65 12.10
N LYS A 190 17.95 0.57 12.41
CA LYS A 190 18.52 1.12 13.66
C LYS A 190 18.33 2.64 13.75
N LYS A 191 18.61 3.37 12.67
CA LYS A 191 18.41 4.84 12.59
C LYS A 191 16.97 5.23 12.90
N LEU A 192 16.01 4.42 12.44
CA LEU A 192 14.59 4.67 12.68
C LEU A 192 14.14 4.29 14.10
N LYS A 193 14.95 3.57 14.88
CA LYS A 193 14.60 3.05 16.22
C LYS A 193 13.31 2.21 16.20
N ILE A 194 13.05 1.53 15.08
CA ILE A 194 11.82 0.76 14.86
C ILE A 194 12.05 -0.71 15.19
N TYR A 195 11.03 -1.36 15.73
CA TYR A 195 10.99 -2.81 15.82
C TYR A 195 10.81 -3.39 14.40
N ALA A 196 11.89 -3.97 13.88
CA ALA A 196 11.75 -4.92 12.80
C ALA A 196 11.19 -6.21 13.40
N GLY A 197 10.03 -6.65 12.89
CA GLY A 197 9.59 -8.03 13.07
C GLY A 197 10.75 -8.97 12.72
N SER A 198 10.86 -10.12 13.39
CA SER A 198 11.86 -11.18 13.20
C SER A 198 13.37 -10.87 13.40
N LEU A 199 13.84 -9.63 13.39
CA LEU A 199 15.26 -9.28 13.62
C LEU A 199 15.69 -9.31 15.10
N LEU A 200 14.76 -9.50 16.03
CA LEU A 200 15.06 -9.55 17.46
C LEU A 200 15.68 -10.88 17.95
N PHE A 201 15.88 -11.88 17.08
CA PHE A 201 16.44 -13.18 17.50
C PHE A 201 17.90 -13.44 17.09
N LEU A 202 18.58 -12.54 16.38
CA LEU A 202 19.95 -12.80 15.88
C LEU A 202 21.00 -11.72 16.20
N ILE A 203 20.68 -10.67 16.95
CA ILE A 203 21.65 -9.57 17.24
C ILE A 203 22.17 -9.59 18.69
N PHE A 204 21.84 -10.62 19.48
CA PHE A 204 22.50 -10.88 20.76
C PHE A 204 22.93 -12.34 20.87
N LYS A 205 23.93 -12.73 20.08
CA LYS A 205 24.92 -13.73 20.48
C LYS A 205 26.22 -13.51 19.73
#